data_AF-A0A0U3GVI3-F1
#
_entry.id   AF-A0A0U3GVI3-F1
#
_cell.length_a   1.000
_cell.length_b   1.000
_cell.length_c   1.000
_cell.angle_alpha   90.00
_cell.angle_beta   90.00
_cell.angle_gamma   90.00
#
_symmetry.space_group_name_H-M   'P 1'
#
loop_
_entity.id
_entity.type
_entity.pdbx_description
1 polymer ?
#
loop_
_entity_poly.entity_id
_entity_poly.type
_entity_poly.pdbx_seq_one_letter_code
_entity_poly.pdbx_strand_id
1 'polypeptide(L)'
;MLTPDQVTALEIYLAHLRLNIDPMLAQKYPTFAGKPYPLGRCKEVRNAIHHALKAALAKPQVDVALQPLKALLDTGLTLEPVWGSLRDEYFQNALLVGPWYIDAANDTVNPNKPRAEIRLLAESGFGAITSFEQFIKIARSYWEVDIYRNDIFPALAPFIPLVCVNKAGVSWFAAANDDMILVALDSAFELVEQVLPSLSSPPCELTEKWHRAALRVDMPSPLLKAQTRDATAMCRHYRNEGKHQDIGFRDEVVLAYLSLPVNV
;
A
#
# COMPACT_ATOMS: atom_id res chain seq x y z
N MET A 1 21.96 -13.89 -13.92
CA MET A 1 20.56 -14.15 -14.33
C MET A 1 20.15 -15.52 -13.79
N LEU A 2 18.95 -15.66 -13.25
CA LEU A 2 18.42 -16.96 -12.82
C LEU A 2 18.04 -17.79 -14.06
N THR A 3 18.33 -19.09 -14.05
CA THR A 3 17.84 -20.03 -15.07
C THR A 3 16.38 -20.42 -14.78
N PRO A 4 15.63 -20.97 -15.77
CA PRO A 4 14.27 -21.45 -15.55
C PRO A 4 14.18 -22.47 -14.40
N ASP A 5 15.11 -23.43 -14.32
CA ASP A 5 15.12 -24.42 -13.24
C ASP A 5 15.37 -23.79 -11.87
N GLN A 6 16.21 -22.76 -11.78
CA GLN A 6 16.46 -22.01 -10.55
C GLN A 6 15.22 -21.22 -10.11
N VAL A 7 14.50 -20.63 -11.08
CA VAL A 7 13.23 -19.94 -10.84
C VAL A 7 12.20 -20.92 -10.26
N THR A 8 11.98 -22.06 -10.91
CA THR A 8 11.04 -23.07 -10.43
C THR A 8 11.43 -23.62 -9.04
N ALA A 9 12.72 -23.89 -8.81
CA ALA A 9 13.19 -24.34 -7.50
C ALA A 9 12.92 -23.30 -6.39
N LEU A 10 13.13 -22.01 -6.68
CA LEU A 10 12.84 -20.92 -5.76
C LEU A 10 11.33 -20.78 -5.50
N GLU A 11 10.48 -20.85 -6.52
CA GLU A 11 9.02 -20.81 -6.36
C GLU A 11 8.51 -21.95 -5.47
N ILE A 12 9.02 -23.17 -5.68
CA ILE A 12 8.71 -24.33 -4.82
C ILE A 12 9.18 -24.07 -3.39
N TYR A 13 10.39 -23.56 -3.20
CA TYR A 13 10.91 -23.22 -1.87
C TYR A 13 10.01 -22.20 -1.16
N LEU A 14 9.60 -21.13 -1.84
CA LEU A 14 8.68 -20.12 -1.29
C LEU A 14 7.32 -20.72 -0.94
N ALA A 15 6.78 -21.57 -1.81
CA ALA A 15 5.51 -22.26 -1.57
C ALA A 15 5.57 -23.24 -0.39
N HIS A 16 6.73 -23.86 -0.13
CA HIS A 16 6.96 -24.65 1.08
C HIS A 16 7.13 -23.77 2.32
N LEU A 17 7.83 -22.64 2.21
CA LEU A 17 7.98 -21.70 3.32
C LEU A 17 6.62 -21.18 3.81
N ARG A 18 5.67 -20.97 2.88
CA ARG A 18 4.26 -20.65 3.17
C ARG A 18 3.59 -21.68 4.08
N LEU A 19 3.93 -22.97 4.03
CA LEU A 19 3.33 -24.01 4.89
C LEU A 19 3.59 -23.75 6.39
N ASN A 20 4.71 -23.11 6.71
CA ASN A 20 5.06 -22.76 8.09
C ASN A 20 4.48 -21.39 8.50
N ILE A 21 4.34 -20.47 7.56
CA ILE A 21 3.90 -19.09 7.79
C ILE A 21 2.37 -18.99 7.84
N ASP A 22 1.68 -19.66 6.91
CA ASP A 22 0.24 -19.53 6.72
C ASP A 22 -0.58 -19.89 7.97
N PRO A 23 -0.28 -20.96 8.74
CA PRO A 23 -1.03 -21.26 9.96
C PRO A 23 -0.96 -20.13 11.01
N MET A 24 0.22 -19.52 11.18
CA MET A 24 0.41 -18.41 12.13
C MET A 24 -0.34 -17.16 11.67
N LEU A 25 -0.27 -16.84 10.37
CA LEU A 25 -0.97 -15.68 9.81
C LEU A 25 -2.49 -15.89 9.78
N ALA A 26 -2.97 -17.09 9.48
CA ALA A 26 -4.40 -17.41 9.51
C ALA A 26 -4.98 -17.28 10.93
N GLN A 27 -4.22 -17.66 11.97
CA GLN A 27 -4.64 -17.46 13.35
C GLN A 27 -4.70 -15.96 13.72
N LYS A 28 -3.71 -15.18 13.30
CA LYS A 28 -3.62 -13.75 13.63
C LYS A 28 -4.56 -12.86 12.80
N TYR A 29 -4.80 -13.24 11.55
CA TYR A 29 -5.54 -12.49 10.55
C TYR A 29 -6.55 -13.39 9.81
N PRO A 30 -7.56 -13.93 10.50
CA PRO A 30 -8.45 -14.96 9.95
C PRO A 30 -9.30 -14.45 8.78
N THR A 31 -9.66 -13.17 8.78
CA THR A 31 -10.47 -12.54 7.73
C THR A 31 -9.96 -11.16 7.35
N PHE A 32 -10.28 -10.71 6.13
CA PHE A 32 -10.06 -9.36 5.65
C PHE A 32 -11.19 -8.95 4.70
N ALA A 33 -11.87 -7.84 4.99
CA ALA A 33 -13.00 -7.36 4.18
C ALA A 33 -14.04 -8.46 3.87
N GLY A 34 -14.35 -9.30 4.86
CA GLY A 34 -15.30 -10.41 4.72
C GLY A 34 -14.75 -11.66 4.02
N LYS A 35 -13.52 -11.64 3.51
CA LYS A 35 -12.86 -12.79 2.86
C LYS A 35 -11.98 -13.56 3.86
N PRO A 36 -11.92 -14.90 3.79
CA PRO A 36 -11.02 -15.68 4.63
C PRO A 36 -9.56 -15.53 4.21
N TYR A 37 -8.63 -15.79 5.13
CA TYR A 37 -7.21 -15.97 4.81
C TYR A 37 -7.02 -17.00 3.68
N PRO A 38 -6.12 -16.78 2.70
CA PRO A 38 -5.13 -15.69 2.62
C PRO A 38 -5.60 -14.48 1.80
N LEU A 39 -6.89 -14.39 1.46
CA LEU A 39 -7.38 -13.38 0.53
C LEU A 39 -7.21 -11.96 1.08
N GLY A 40 -6.61 -11.09 0.26
CA GLY A 40 -6.29 -9.70 0.62
C GLY A 40 -5.13 -9.52 1.60
N ARG A 41 -4.39 -10.58 1.94
CA ARG A 41 -3.28 -10.56 2.91
C ARG A 41 -1.89 -10.59 2.27
N CYS A 42 -1.75 -10.07 1.05
CA CYS A 42 -0.47 -10.08 0.32
C CYS A 42 0.65 -9.35 1.09
N LYS A 43 0.34 -8.27 1.80
CA LYS A 43 1.31 -7.51 2.61
C LYS A 43 1.85 -8.35 3.77
N GLU A 44 0.97 -8.97 4.55
CA GLU A 44 1.33 -9.80 5.70
C GLU A 44 2.13 -11.02 5.27
N VAL A 45 1.70 -11.70 4.20
CA VAL A 45 2.40 -12.84 3.62
C VAL A 45 3.78 -12.43 3.10
N ARG A 46 3.88 -11.35 2.30
CA ARG A 46 5.15 -10.83 1.78
C ARG A 46 6.13 -10.50 2.91
N ASN A 47 5.66 -9.83 3.97
CA ASN A 47 6.50 -9.45 5.10
C ASN A 47 7.03 -10.66 5.87
N ALA A 48 6.17 -11.64 6.14
CA ALA A 48 6.58 -12.86 6.82
C ALA A 48 7.58 -13.67 5.99
N ILE A 49 7.35 -13.79 4.68
CA ILE A 49 8.27 -14.44 3.75
C ILE A 49 9.60 -13.69 3.68
N HIS A 50 9.58 -12.36 3.55
CA HIS A 50 10.79 -11.53 3.52
C HIS A 50 11.66 -11.76 4.75
N HIS A 51 11.04 -11.73 5.94
CA HIS A 51 11.74 -11.96 7.19
C HIS A 51 12.34 -13.38 7.26
N ALA A 52 11.55 -14.39 6.92
CA ALA A 52 11.98 -15.78 6.94
C ALA A 52 13.08 -16.07 5.89
N LEU A 53 13.00 -15.47 4.70
CA LEU A 53 14.05 -15.56 3.68
C LEU A 53 15.34 -14.92 4.14
N LYS A 54 15.30 -13.71 4.72
CA LYS A 54 16.51 -13.07 5.27
C LYS A 54 17.16 -13.94 6.34
N ALA A 55 16.36 -14.54 7.23
CA ALA A 55 16.87 -15.47 8.24
C ALA A 55 17.47 -16.74 7.61
N ALA A 56 16.86 -17.30 6.57
CA ALA A 56 17.36 -18.48 5.88
C ALA A 56 18.67 -18.22 5.11
N LEU A 57 18.77 -17.06 4.45
CA LEU A 57 19.95 -16.62 3.69
C LEU A 57 21.15 -16.25 4.59
N ALA A 58 20.90 -15.91 5.86
CA ALA A 58 21.93 -15.62 6.84
C ALA A 58 22.55 -16.87 7.50
N LYS A 59 21.99 -18.07 7.25
CA LYS A 59 22.53 -19.32 7.82
C LYS A 59 23.89 -19.65 7.20
N PRO A 60 24.83 -20.27 7.96
CA PRO A 60 26.11 -20.73 7.41
C PRO A 60 25.95 -21.73 6.26
N GLN A 61 24.96 -22.62 6.38
CA GLN A 61 24.56 -23.53 5.32
C GLN A 61 23.20 -23.10 4.77
N VAL A 62 23.24 -22.44 3.61
CA VAL A 62 22.05 -22.00 2.87
C VAL A 62 21.49 -23.17 2.07
N ASP A 63 20.16 -23.31 2.07
CA ASP A 63 19.44 -24.31 1.27
C ASP A 63 19.85 -24.23 -0.20
N VAL A 64 19.98 -25.38 -0.87
CA VAL A 64 20.38 -25.45 -2.28
C VAL A 64 19.46 -24.61 -3.18
N ALA A 65 18.16 -24.59 -2.88
CA ALA A 65 17.19 -23.81 -3.65
C ALA A 65 17.41 -22.30 -3.50
N LEU A 66 17.98 -21.84 -2.39
CA LEU A 66 18.27 -20.43 -2.12
C LEU A 66 19.66 -19.98 -2.62
N GLN A 67 20.54 -20.90 -3.02
CA GLN A 67 21.89 -20.55 -3.51
C GLN A 67 21.87 -19.55 -4.68
N PRO A 68 20.98 -19.67 -5.69
CA PRO A 68 20.90 -18.68 -6.77
C PRO A 68 20.52 -17.28 -6.27
N LEU A 69 19.57 -17.21 -5.33
CA LEU A 69 19.17 -15.95 -4.71
C LEU A 69 20.32 -15.36 -3.88
N LYS A 70 21.02 -16.19 -3.09
CA LYS A 70 22.20 -15.79 -2.33
C LYS A 70 23.29 -15.23 -3.24
N ALA A 71 23.57 -15.88 -4.36
CA ALA A 71 24.56 -15.43 -5.33
C ALA A 71 24.20 -14.06 -5.92
N LEU A 72 22.91 -13.77 -6.19
CA LEU A 72 22.47 -12.44 -6.61
C LEU A 72 22.73 -11.38 -5.52
N LEU A 73 22.44 -11.70 -4.27
CA LEU A 73 22.67 -10.77 -3.16
C LEU A 73 24.18 -10.52 -2.92
N ASP A 74 25.01 -11.53 -3.15
CA ASP A 74 26.47 -11.41 -3.03
C ASP A 74 27.10 -10.49 -4.09
N THR A 75 26.39 -10.18 -5.18
CA THR A 75 26.84 -9.13 -6.12
C THR A 75 26.46 -7.72 -5.66
N GLY A 76 25.93 -7.55 -4.45
CA GLY A 76 25.50 -6.27 -3.89
C GLY A 76 24.04 -5.92 -4.15
N LEU A 77 23.25 -6.82 -4.74
CA LEU A 77 21.80 -6.61 -4.88
C LEU A 77 21.11 -6.77 -3.52
N THR A 78 19.96 -6.11 -3.38
CA THR A 78 19.14 -6.11 -2.16
C THR A 78 17.84 -6.88 -2.39
N LEU A 79 17.37 -7.56 -1.35
CA LEU A 79 16.03 -8.15 -1.30
C LEU A 79 15.07 -7.13 -0.70
N GLU A 80 14.35 -6.42 -1.56
CA GLU A 80 13.56 -5.26 -1.18
C GLU A 80 12.07 -5.56 -1.20
N PRO A 81 11.36 -5.25 -0.11
CA PRO A 81 9.91 -5.25 -0.14
C PRO A 81 9.38 -4.05 -0.92
N VAL A 82 8.41 -4.30 -1.80
CA VAL A 82 7.79 -3.24 -2.60
C VAL A 82 6.26 -3.31 -2.56
N TRP A 83 5.64 -2.17 -2.86
CA TRP A 83 4.21 -2.02 -3.10
C TRP A 83 4.01 -1.24 -4.41
N GLY A 84 3.01 -1.61 -5.20
CA GLY A 84 2.79 -0.98 -6.50
C GLY A 84 1.59 -1.50 -7.26
N SER A 85 1.54 -1.13 -8.53
CA SER A 85 0.52 -1.56 -9.49
C SER A 85 0.97 -2.87 -10.15
N LEU A 86 0.07 -3.86 -10.22
CA LEU A 86 0.22 -5.01 -11.08
C LEU A 86 -0.77 -4.89 -12.25
N ARG A 87 -0.25 -4.59 -13.43
CA ARG A 87 -0.99 -4.41 -14.70
C ARG A 87 -2.09 -3.34 -14.65
N ASP A 88 -2.01 -2.40 -13.71
CA ASP A 88 -3.08 -1.42 -13.42
C ASP A 88 -4.45 -2.04 -13.10
N GLU A 89 -4.42 -3.27 -12.60
CA GLU A 89 -5.61 -4.01 -12.17
C GLU A 89 -5.65 -4.19 -10.65
N TYR A 90 -4.48 -4.34 -10.03
CA TYR A 90 -4.37 -4.67 -8.60
C TYR A 90 -3.29 -3.85 -7.91
N PHE A 91 -3.52 -3.56 -6.63
CA PHE A 91 -2.43 -3.19 -5.73
C PHE A 91 -1.71 -4.45 -5.26
N GLN A 92 -0.40 -4.49 -5.41
CA GLN A 92 0.39 -5.69 -5.15
C GLN A 92 1.54 -5.41 -4.19
N ASN A 93 1.80 -6.36 -3.30
CA ASN A 93 2.98 -6.41 -2.45
C ASN A 93 3.89 -7.52 -2.96
N ALA A 94 5.15 -7.20 -3.25
CA ALA A 94 6.11 -8.15 -3.79
C ALA A 94 7.50 -7.94 -3.17
N LEU A 95 8.46 -8.77 -3.59
CA LEU A 95 9.88 -8.57 -3.34
C LEU A 95 10.59 -8.32 -4.67
N LEU A 96 11.60 -7.44 -4.67
CA LEU A 96 12.50 -7.24 -5.80
C LEU A 96 13.92 -7.68 -5.44
N VAL A 97 14.62 -8.26 -6.42
CA VAL A 97 16.08 -8.47 -6.40
C VAL A 97 16.64 -8.18 -7.78
N GLY A 98 17.25 -7.00 -7.95
CA GLY A 98 17.71 -6.54 -9.26
C GLY A 98 16.56 -6.58 -10.28
N PRO A 99 16.68 -7.33 -11.40
CA PRO A 99 15.64 -7.40 -12.42
C PRO A 99 14.51 -8.38 -12.10
N TRP A 100 14.52 -9.04 -10.93
CA TRP A 100 13.54 -10.08 -10.59
C TRP A 100 12.41 -9.55 -9.72
N TYR A 101 11.19 -9.78 -10.17
CA TYR A 101 9.95 -9.64 -9.42
C TYR A 101 9.58 -10.97 -8.78
N ILE A 102 9.37 -10.97 -7.46
CA ILE A 102 9.04 -12.15 -6.67
C ILE A 102 7.72 -11.88 -5.93
N ASP A 103 6.65 -12.51 -6.39
CA ASP A 103 5.37 -12.53 -5.70
C ASP A 103 5.27 -13.77 -4.83
N ALA A 104 5.42 -13.63 -3.51
CA ALA A 104 5.27 -14.74 -2.56
C ALA A 104 3.83 -14.97 -2.09
N ALA A 105 2.88 -14.23 -2.67
CA ALA A 105 1.49 -14.13 -2.26
C ALA A 105 0.52 -14.11 -3.46
N ASN A 106 0.89 -14.77 -4.56
CA ASN A 106 0.16 -14.68 -5.84
C ASN A 106 -1.27 -15.27 -5.76
N ASP A 107 -1.52 -16.15 -4.79
CA ASP A 107 -2.82 -16.75 -4.48
C ASP A 107 -3.76 -15.86 -3.64
N THR A 108 -3.29 -14.71 -3.16
CA THR A 108 -4.05 -13.85 -2.23
C THR A 108 -5.12 -12.97 -2.90
N VAL A 109 -5.15 -12.93 -4.23
CA VAL A 109 -6.26 -12.32 -5.00
C VAL A 109 -7.14 -13.41 -5.60
N ASN A 110 -6.53 -14.46 -6.14
CA ASN A 110 -7.21 -15.60 -6.73
C ASN A 110 -6.61 -16.89 -6.15
N PRO A 111 -7.37 -17.65 -5.32
CA PRO A 111 -6.84 -18.81 -4.62
C PRO A 111 -6.48 -19.98 -5.54
N ASN A 112 -6.87 -19.94 -6.82
CA ASN A 112 -6.52 -20.96 -7.81
C ASN A 112 -5.15 -20.72 -8.46
N LYS A 113 -4.47 -19.61 -8.16
CA LYS A 113 -3.11 -19.35 -8.64
C LYS A 113 -2.07 -20.09 -7.79
N PRO A 114 -0.85 -20.32 -8.32
CA PRO A 114 0.28 -20.74 -7.51
C PRO A 114 0.52 -19.78 -6.34
N ARG A 115 1.02 -20.31 -5.21
CA ARG A 115 1.31 -19.49 -4.01
C ARG A 115 2.40 -18.45 -4.24
N ALA A 116 3.38 -18.81 -5.07
CA ALA A 116 4.50 -17.95 -5.44
C ALA A 116 4.66 -17.88 -6.95
N GLU A 117 5.14 -16.75 -7.45
CA GLU A 117 5.51 -16.52 -8.85
C GLU A 117 6.78 -15.65 -8.90
N ILE A 118 7.72 -16.02 -9.76
CA ILE A 118 8.94 -15.25 -10.00
C ILE A 118 9.05 -14.96 -11.50
N ARG A 119 9.24 -13.69 -11.85
CA ARG A 119 9.38 -13.22 -13.23
C ARG A 119 10.45 -12.14 -13.33
N LEU A 120 10.89 -11.86 -14.54
CA LEU A 120 11.57 -10.60 -14.81
C LEU A 120 10.59 -9.44 -14.56
N LEU A 121 11.05 -8.39 -13.89
CA LEU A 121 10.26 -7.20 -13.58
C LEU A 121 9.69 -6.56 -14.86
N ALA A 122 10.49 -6.53 -15.93
CA ALA A 122 10.06 -6.04 -17.24
C ALA A 122 8.89 -6.85 -17.86
N GLU A 123 8.68 -8.09 -17.42
CA GLU A 123 7.68 -9.02 -17.95
C GLU A 123 6.53 -9.30 -16.97
N SER A 124 6.63 -8.84 -15.72
CA SER A 124 5.60 -9.09 -14.70
C SER A 124 4.39 -8.17 -14.85
N GLY A 125 4.59 -7.00 -15.49
CA GLY A 125 3.61 -5.92 -15.50
C GLY A 125 3.48 -5.22 -14.14
N PHE A 126 4.42 -5.45 -13.22
CA PHE A 126 4.50 -4.73 -11.96
C PHE A 126 5.26 -3.42 -12.13
N GLY A 127 4.78 -2.35 -11.50
CA GLY A 127 5.44 -1.05 -11.50
C GLY A 127 5.02 -0.17 -10.34
N ALA A 128 5.78 0.90 -10.12
CA ALA A 128 5.42 1.93 -9.15
C ALA A 128 4.11 2.62 -9.55
N ILE A 129 3.34 3.05 -8.54
CA ILE A 129 2.20 3.93 -8.76
C ILE A 129 2.74 5.35 -8.72
N THR A 130 2.57 6.09 -9.81
CA THR A 130 3.23 7.39 -10.01
C THR A 130 2.26 8.56 -10.07
N SER A 131 0.95 8.28 -10.02
CA SER A 131 -0.09 9.31 -10.07
C SER A 131 -1.32 8.92 -9.26
N PHE A 132 -2.08 9.91 -8.82
CA PHE A 132 -3.34 9.68 -8.12
C PHE A 132 -4.43 9.19 -9.08
N GLU A 133 -4.39 9.58 -10.35
CA GLU A 133 -5.28 9.09 -11.41
C GLU A 133 -5.14 7.57 -11.57
N GLN A 134 -3.90 7.07 -11.61
CA GLN A 134 -3.62 5.63 -11.65
C GLN A 134 -4.14 4.93 -10.39
N PHE A 135 -3.84 5.48 -9.20
CA PHE A 135 -4.36 4.94 -7.94
C PHE A 135 -5.89 4.86 -7.95
N ILE A 136 -6.57 5.93 -8.35
CA ILE A 136 -8.04 6.03 -8.37
C ILE A 136 -8.64 5.02 -9.35
N LYS A 137 -8.05 4.87 -10.53
CA LYS A 137 -8.47 3.88 -11.53
C LYS A 137 -8.42 2.46 -10.95
N ILE A 138 -7.30 2.10 -10.33
CA ILE A 138 -7.10 0.76 -9.72
C ILE A 138 -8.05 0.58 -8.54
N ALA A 139 -8.11 1.54 -7.62
CA ALA A 139 -8.92 1.45 -6.41
C ALA A 139 -10.41 1.29 -6.72
N ARG A 140 -10.96 2.06 -7.66
CA ARG A 140 -12.38 1.97 -8.05
C ARG A 140 -12.76 0.59 -8.55
N SER A 141 -11.95 -0.01 -9.43
CA SER A 141 -12.23 -1.33 -10.00
C SER A 141 -11.94 -2.46 -9.01
N TYR A 142 -10.78 -2.41 -8.36
CA TYR A 142 -10.31 -3.50 -7.50
C TYR A 142 -11.04 -3.57 -6.15
N TRP A 143 -11.31 -2.41 -5.54
CA TRP A 143 -11.99 -2.34 -4.24
C TRP A 143 -13.51 -2.15 -4.38
N GLU A 144 -14.01 -1.90 -5.59
CA GLU A 144 -15.43 -1.61 -5.87
C GLU A 144 -15.97 -0.46 -5.02
N VAL A 145 -15.26 0.68 -5.07
CA VAL A 145 -15.54 1.87 -4.25
C VAL A 145 -15.85 3.10 -5.09
N ASP A 146 -16.66 3.98 -4.52
CA ASP A 146 -16.69 5.39 -4.91
C ASP A 146 -15.54 6.14 -4.24
N ILE A 147 -14.99 7.13 -4.94
CA ILE A 147 -13.86 7.93 -4.44
C ILE A 147 -14.21 9.41 -4.55
N TYR A 148 -14.11 10.08 -3.41
CA TYR A 148 -14.34 11.52 -3.23
C TYR A 148 -13.02 12.22 -2.88
N ARG A 149 -12.97 13.52 -3.14
CA ARG A 149 -11.89 14.36 -2.62
C ARG A 149 -12.02 14.53 -1.10
N ASN A 150 -10.90 14.66 -0.41
CA ASN A 150 -10.88 14.90 1.03
C ASN A 150 -11.22 16.36 1.38
N ASP A 151 -12.51 16.70 1.25
CA ASP A 151 -13.07 17.95 1.78
C ASP A 151 -13.44 17.83 3.27
N ILE A 152 -13.40 16.61 3.83
CA ILE A 152 -13.79 16.35 5.23
C ILE A 152 -12.78 16.97 6.20
N PHE A 153 -11.49 16.74 5.94
CA PHE A 153 -10.37 17.34 6.66
C PHE A 153 -9.39 17.96 5.67
N PRO A 154 -9.66 19.19 5.16
CA PRO A 154 -8.86 19.80 4.11
C PRO A 154 -7.36 19.93 4.45
N ALA A 155 -7.01 20.04 5.73
CA ALA A 155 -5.63 20.10 6.19
C ALA A 155 -4.86 18.78 6.04
N LEU A 156 -5.55 17.65 5.87
CA LEU A 156 -4.93 16.36 5.53
C LEU A 156 -4.85 16.14 4.01
N ALA A 157 -5.69 16.82 3.22
CA ALA A 157 -5.86 16.55 1.80
C ALA A 157 -4.56 16.58 0.97
N PRO A 158 -3.57 17.48 1.22
CA PRO A 158 -2.31 17.47 0.46
C PRO A 158 -1.51 16.17 0.62
N PHE A 159 -1.69 15.42 1.71
CA PHE A 159 -1.00 14.15 1.96
C PHE A 159 -1.93 12.95 1.75
N ILE A 160 -3.21 13.11 2.05
CA ILE A 160 -4.24 12.07 2.05
C ILE A 160 -5.47 12.61 1.32
N PRO A 161 -5.44 12.63 -0.03
CA PRO A 161 -6.42 13.39 -0.81
C PRO A 161 -7.75 12.69 -1.04
N LEU A 162 -7.85 11.39 -0.73
CA LEU A 162 -8.95 10.54 -1.17
C LEU A 162 -9.77 10.01 0.00
N VAL A 163 -11.09 9.99 -0.17
CA VAL A 163 -12.04 9.30 0.70
C VAL A 163 -12.75 8.23 -0.11
N CYS A 164 -12.62 6.97 0.28
CA CYS A 164 -13.29 5.84 -0.35
C CYS A 164 -14.57 5.47 0.39
N VAL A 165 -15.58 5.02 -0.35
CA VAL A 165 -16.82 4.45 0.19
C VAL A 165 -17.15 3.19 -0.60
N ASN A 166 -17.36 2.07 0.09
CA ASN A 166 -17.77 0.83 -0.57
C ASN A 166 -19.31 0.76 -0.72
N LYS A 167 -19.80 -0.26 -1.44
CA LYS A 167 -21.23 -0.53 -1.64
C LYS A 167 -22.03 -0.71 -0.34
N ALA A 168 -21.39 -1.06 0.77
CA ALA A 168 -22.03 -1.19 2.08
C ALA A 168 -22.06 0.14 2.87
N GLY A 169 -21.56 1.24 2.31
CA GLY A 169 -21.49 2.54 2.96
C GLY A 169 -20.37 2.66 4.01
N VAL A 170 -19.46 1.68 4.08
CA VAL A 170 -18.25 1.76 4.91
C VAL A 170 -17.24 2.65 4.20
N SER A 171 -16.68 3.60 4.94
CA SER A 171 -15.77 4.60 4.37
C SER A 171 -14.43 4.67 5.08
N TRP A 172 -13.38 5.07 4.37
CA TRP A 172 -12.01 5.25 4.87
C TRP A 172 -11.24 6.28 4.04
N PHE A 173 -10.19 6.86 4.62
CA PHE A 173 -9.24 7.67 3.84
C PHE A 173 -8.26 6.76 3.09
N ALA A 174 -8.06 7.05 1.81
CA ALA A 174 -7.25 6.25 0.90
C ALA A 174 -6.02 7.03 0.39
N ALA A 175 -5.13 6.32 -0.31
CA ALA A 175 -3.78 6.81 -0.63
C ALA A 175 -3.00 7.29 0.60
N ALA A 176 -3.30 6.72 1.78
CA ALA A 176 -2.73 7.05 3.07
C ALA A 176 -1.55 6.13 3.46
N ASN A 177 -0.77 5.68 2.47
CA ASN A 177 0.44 4.89 2.68
C ASN A 177 1.68 5.72 2.30
N ASP A 178 2.86 5.25 2.75
CA ASP A 178 4.11 5.99 2.55
C ASP A 178 4.41 6.21 1.06
N ASP A 179 4.15 5.22 0.19
CA ASP A 179 4.37 5.33 -1.25
C ASP A 179 3.56 6.47 -1.88
N MET A 180 2.25 6.57 -1.58
CA MET A 180 1.42 7.65 -2.14
C MET A 180 1.67 9.00 -1.48
N ILE A 181 2.05 9.02 -0.20
CA ILE A 181 2.51 10.25 0.46
C ILE A 181 3.78 10.76 -0.24
N LEU A 182 4.74 9.90 -0.57
CA LEU A 182 5.94 10.28 -1.31
C LEU A 182 5.60 10.87 -2.69
N VAL A 183 4.65 10.29 -3.43
CA VAL A 183 4.17 10.88 -4.70
C VAL A 183 3.64 12.31 -4.49
N ALA A 184 2.92 12.56 -3.39
CA ALA A 184 2.46 13.90 -3.04
C ALA A 184 3.62 14.85 -2.69
N LEU A 185 4.60 14.39 -1.92
CA LEU A 185 5.74 15.20 -1.48
C LEU A 185 6.70 15.53 -2.62
N ASP A 186 7.07 14.55 -3.44
CA ASP A 186 8.01 14.69 -4.56
C ASP A 186 7.48 15.66 -5.63
N SER A 187 6.16 15.73 -5.78
CA SER A 187 5.50 16.69 -6.66
C SER A 187 5.17 18.03 -5.97
N ALA A 188 5.62 18.25 -4.73
CA ALA A 188 5.28 19.41 -3.92
C ALA A 188 3.75 19.69 -3.87
N PHE A 189 2.96 18.62 -3.78
CA PHE A 189 1.50 18.57 -3.81
C PHE A 189 0.84 18.97 -5.14
N GLU A 190 1.58 19.11 -6.24
CA GLU A 190 1.02 19.48 -7.55
C GLU A 190 0.14 18.38 -8.14
N LEU A 191 0.56 17.11 -8.05
CA LEU A 191 -0.25 15.98 -8.54
C LEU A 191 -1.55 15.83 -7.75
N VAL A 192 -1.53 16.15 -6.45
CA VAL A 192 -2.74 16.20 -5.63
C VAL A 192 -3.65 17.34 -6.10
N GLU A 193 -3.11 18.54 -6.25
CA GLU A 193 -3.89 19.69 -6.73
C GLU A 193 -4.56 19.42 -8.08
N GLN A 194 -3.87 18.72 -8.98
CA GLN A 194 -4.37 18.38 -10.31
C GLN A 194 -5.52 17.37 -10.29
N VAL A 195 -5.47 16.37 -9.39
CA VAL A 195 -6.49 15.30 -9.37
C VAL A 195 -7.77 15.73 -8.65
N LEU A 196 -7.69 16.60 -7.63
CA LEU A 196 -8.84 16.96 -6.78
C LEU A 196 -10.06 17.50 -7.55
N PRO A 197 -9.92 18.36 -8.58
CA PRO A 197 -11.05 18.84 -9.38
C PRO A 197 -11.78 17.75 -10.18
N SER A 198 -11.13 16.61 -10.45
CA SER A 198 -11.75 15.47 -11.15
C SER A 198 -12.66 14.64 -10.24
N LEU A 199 -12.67 14.94 -8.93
CA LEU A 199 -13.40 14.21 -7.91
C LEU A 199 -14.56 15.03 -7.35
N SER A 200 -15.67 14.35 -7.09
CA SER A 200 -16.81 14.93 -6.39
C SER A 200 -16.48 15.17 -4.91
N SER A 201 -17.12 16.19 -4.33
CA SER A 201 -17.17 16.34 -2.87
C SER A 201 -17.90 15.17 -2.22
N PRO A 202 -17.52 14.78 -0.99
CA PRO A 202 -18.23 13.76 -0.23
C PRO A 202 -19.66 14.21 0.08
N PRO A 203 -20.64 13.28 0.16
CA PRO A 203 -21.98 13.61 0.64
C PRO A 203 -21.97 14.24 2.04
N CYS A 204 -22.95 15.08 2.35
CA CYS A 204 -23.03 15.78 3.63
C CYS A 204 -23.08 14.78 4.81
N GLU A 205 -23.88 13.72 4.67
CA GLU A 205 -24.00 12.66 5.68
C GLU A 205 -22.66 11.96 5.96
N LEU A 206 -21.85 11.73 4.93
CA LEU A 206 -20.52 11.15 5.07
C LEU A 206 -19.58 12.09 5.84
N THR A 207 -19.64 13.38 5.51
CA THR A 207 -18.84 14.42 6.19
C THR A 207 -19.19 14.50 7.68
N GLU A 208 -20.48 14.56 8.02
CA GLU A 208 -20.96 14.58 9.40
C GLU A 208 -20.59 13.31 10.18
N LYS A 209 -20.63 12.15 9.52
CA LYS A 209 -20.23 10.87 10.11
C LYS A 209 -18.76 10.89 10.54
N TRP A 210 -17.87 11.39 9.68
CA TRP A 210 -16.45 11.54 10.01
C TRP A 210 -16.17 12.61 11.05
N HIS A 211 -16.84 13.76 11.01
CA HIS A 211 -16.69 14.78 12.06
C HIS A 211 -17.13 14.25 13.42
N ARG A 212 -18.26 13.53 13.51
CA ARG A 212 -18.68 12.87 14.76
C ARG A 212 -17.67 11.83 15.25
N ALA A 213 -17.03 11.11 14.34
CA ALA A 213 -16.00 10.16 14.70
C ALA A 213 -14.74 10.86 15.25
N ALA A 214 -14.30 11.95 14.60
CA ALA A 214 -13.15 12.75 15.06
C ALA A 214 -13.36 13.39 16.44
N LEU A 215 -14.60 13.74 16.80
CA LEU A 215 -14.93 14.25 18.14
C LEU A 215 -14.72 13.22 19.27
N ARG A 216 -14.60 11.92 18.95
CA ARG A 216 -14.39 10.84 19.92
C ARG A 216 -12.91 10.52 20.15
N VAL A 217 -12.02 11.23 19.47
CA VAL A 217 -10.56 11.07 19.63
C VAL A 217 -10.14 11.81 20.90
N ASP A 218 -9.44 11.14 21.82
CA ASP A 218 -9.03 11.70 23.13
C ASP A 218 -8.15 12.95 23.00
N MET A 219 -7.37 13.07 21.92
CA MET A 219 -6.47 14.20 21.65
C MET A 219 -6.59 14.65 20.18
N PRO A 220 -7.61 15.46 19.84
CA PRO A 220 -7.89 15.82 18.46
C PRO A 220 -6.83 16.79 17.91
N SER A 221 -6.13 16.37 16.87
CA SER A 221 -5.17 17.23 16.16
C SER A 221 -5.86 18.48 15.57
N PRO A 222 -5.21 19.66 15.56
CA PRO A 222 -5.71 20.83 14.84
C PRO A 222 -6.01 20.57 13.35
N LEU A 223 -5.32 19.57 12.76
CA LEU A 223 -5.51 19.15 11.37
C LEU A 223 -6.88 18.49 11.12
N LEU A 224 -7.55 18.01 12.17
CA LEU A 224 -8.88 17.39 12.10
C LEU A 224 -10.02 18.39 12.34
N LYS A 225 -9.70 19.67 12.50
CA LYS A 225 -10.70 20.73 12.70
C LYS A 225 -11.14 21.30 11.35
N ALA A 226 -12.30 21.96 11.35
CA ALA A 226 -12.77 22.73 10.22
C ALA A 226 -11.71 23.74 9.78
N GLN A 227 -11.45 23.78 8.47
CA GLN A 227 -10.49 24.69 7.86
C GLN A 227 -11.24 25.76 7.07
N THR A 228 -10.67 26.96 6.99
CA THR A 228 -11.19 28.04 6.14
C THR A 228 -10.84 27.84 4.67
N ARG A 229 -9.81 27.03 4.39
CA ARG A 229 -9.34 26.69 3.05
C ARG A 229 -9.89 25.33 2.63
N ASP A 230 -10.25 25.21 1.35
CA ASP A 230 -10.56 23.92 0.74
C ASP A 230 -9.28 23.08 0.49
N ALA A 231 -9.47 21.83 0.08
CA ALA A 231 -8.38 20.88 -0.17
C ALA A 231 -7.36 21.38 -1.22
N THR A 232 -7.82 22.07 -2.27
CA THR A 232 -6.96 22.58 -3.35
C THR A 232 -6.12 23.76 -2.85
N ALA A 233 -6.75 24.68 -2.11
CA ALA A 233 -6.09 25.81 -1.47
C ALA A 233 -5.08 25.36 -0.40
N MET A 234 -5.35 24.26 0.31
CA MET A 234 -4.38 23.67 1.25
C MET A 234 -3.13 23.13 0.56
N CYS A 235 -3.25 22.53 -0.64
CA CYS A 235 -2.10 22.09 -1.42
C CYS A 235 -1.15 23.25 -1.73
N ARG A 236 -1.69 24.38 -2.21
CA ARG A 236 -0.91 25.60 -2.50
C ARG A 236 -0.31 26.21 -1.24
N HIS A 237 -1.09 26.26 -0.16
CA HIS A 237 -0.65 26.80 1.11
C HIS A 237 0.56 26.04 1.67
N TYR A 238 0.46 24.72 1.77
CA TYR A 238 1.53 23.86 2.25
C TYR A 238 2.76 23.84 1.32
N ARG A 239 2.56 23.92 0.00
CA ARG A 239 3.65 24.09 -0.95
C ARG A 239 4.44 25.36 -0.68
N ASN A 240 3.74 26.49 -0.56
CA ASN A 240 4.36 27.81 -0.31
C ASN A 240 5.08 27.89 1.03
N GLU A 241 4.64 27.13 2.04
CA GLU A 241 5.30 27.01 3.34
C GLU A 241 6.42 25.96 3.38
N GLY A 242 6.70 25.27 2.27
CA GLY A 242 7.74 24.24 2.22
C GLY A 242 7.38 22.95 2.95
N LYS A 243 6.10 22.72 3.28
CA LYS A 243 5.66 21.56 4.06
C LYS A 243 5.87 20.20 3.39
N HIS A 244 6.10 20.19 2.08
CA HIS A 244 6.48 18.98 1.34
C HIS A 244 7.89 18.48 1.69
N GLN A 245 8.73 19.31 2.32
CA GLN A 245 10.09 18.97 2.76
C GLN A 245 10.18 18.79 4.28
N ASP A 246 9.09 19.06 5.00
CA ASP A 246 9.03 19.07 6.46
C ASP A 246 8.60 17.68 6.97
N ILE A 247 9.59 16.85 7.29
CA ILE A 247 9.38 15.49 7.80
C ILE A 247 8.60 15.51 9.12
N GLY A 248 8.88 16.47 10.00
CA GLY A 248 8.17 16.60 11.28
C GLY A 248 6.69 16.87 11.07
N PHE A 249 6.36 17.77 10.14
CA PHE A 249 4.97 18.04 9.78
C PHE A 249 4.29 16.86 9.08
N ARG A 250 5.00 16.14 8.21
CA ARG A 250 4.51 14.88 7.63
C ARG A 250 4.10 13.89 8.73
N ASP A 251 4.92 13.76 9.77
CA ASP A 251 4.63 12.86 10.88
C ASP A 251 3.42 13.33 11.69
N GLU A 252 3.26 14.64 11.92
CA GLU A 252 2.06 15.20 12.55
C GLU A 252 0.78 14.88 11.74
N VAL A 253 0.83 14.99 10.42
CA VAL A 253 -0.28 14.65 9.52
C VAL A 253 -0.61 13.16 9.60
N VAL A 254 0.39 12.29 9.58
CA VAL A 254 0.20 10.84 9.69
C VAL A 254 -0.35 10.46 11.07
N LEU A 255 0.14 11.05 12.15
CA LEU A 255 -0.38 10.82 13.49
C LEU A 255 -1.83 11.30 13.63
N ALA A 256 -2.17 12.45 13.03
CA ALA A 256 -3.55 12.92 12.98
C ALA A 256 -4.47 11.93 12.25
N TYR A 257 -4.04 11.42 11.10
CA TYR A 257 -4.77 10.37 10.38
C TYR A 257 -4.92 9.08 11.19
N LEU A 258 -3.83 8.58 11.81
CA LEU A 258 -3.86 7.35 12.59
C LEU A 258 -4.70 7.45 13.88
N SER A 259 -4.98 8.67 14.34
CA SER A 259 -5.89 8.91 15.47
C SER A 259 -7.37 8.73 15.12
N LEU A 260 -7.73 8.80 13.83
CA LEU A 260 -9.08 8.54 13.35
C LEU A 260 -9.39 7.04 13.38
N PRO A 261 -10.67 6.63 13.49
CA PRO A 261 -11.02 5.23 13.29
C PRO A 261 -10.66 4.78 11.87
N VAL A 262 -10.26 3.52 11.74
CA VAL A 262 -9.84 2.92 10.46
C VAL A 262 -10.93 3.03 9.39
N ASN A 263 -12.18 2.88 9.80
CA ASN A 263 -13.35 3.09 8.97
C ASN A 263 -14.52 3.62 9.80
N VAL A 264 -15.48 4.24 9.12
CA VAL A 264 -16.78 4.63 9.70
C VAL A 264 -17.91 4.10 8.88
#